data_AF-A0A395Y200-F1
#
_entry.id   AF-A0A395Y200-F1
#
_cell.length_a   1.000
_cell.length_b   1.000
_cell.length_c   1.000
_cell.angle_alpha   90.00
_cell.angle_beta   90.00
_cell.angle_gamma   90.00
#
_symmetry.space_group_name_H-M   'P 1'
#
loop_
_entity.id
_entity.type
_entity.pdbx_description
1 polymer ?
#
loop_
_entity_poly.entity_id
_entity_poly.type
_entity_poly.pdbx_seq_one_letter_code
_entity_poly.pdbx_strand_id
1 'polypeptide(L)'
;MTNTKGMTMPQIDDAELFGNAEDQRAYEDFCANQEAVEKFTLDKPALICRWRMSNKKVPMLNRHIRALSERLVQGEPLTHNMLSWAKQHVEWSLAEGDYTAHDGVLMLVIDVNGNAAMTVGEYEPLADTSAKALRARSAEARSEADETGVAPELLAAVNNGELAFVAPADECLCGTATLIEQLAQTKGIPVTRVDIPAQLKGALFLVSDEHGVVPATDADAAESDAATVAFFADGYEKLRARR
;
A
#
# COMPACT_ATOMS: atom_id res chain seq x y z
N MET A 1 35.86 32.31 10.42
CA MET A 1 36.28 31.71 11.70
C MET A 1 35.42 32.29 12.81
N THR A 2 34.44 31.53 13.29
CA THR A 2 34.05 31.42 14.71
C THR A 2 33.22 30.15 14.82
N ASN A 3 33.52 29.39 15.87
CA ASN A 3 33.22 27.99 16.08
C ASN A 3 32.07 27.91 17.08
N THR A 4 30.95 27.26 16.75
CA THR A 4 29.86 27.04 17.72
C THR A 4 29.82 25.55 18.07
N LYS A 5 30.48 25.23 19.18
CA LYS A 5 30.47 23.93 19.85
C LYS A 5 29.03 23.51 20.18
N GLY A 6 28.71 22.24 19.92
CA GLY A 6 27.48 21.60 20.38
C GLY A 6 27.36 21.69 21.90
N MET A 7 26.17 22.08 22.37
CA MET A 7 25.75 21.88 23.75
C MET A 7 25.49 20.39 23.93
N THR A 8 26.46 19.69 24.50
CA THR A 8 26.23 18.41 25.16
C THR A 8 25.28 18.65 26.33
N MET A 9 24.14 17.97 26.33
CA MET A 9 23.31 17.82 27.52
C MET A 9 24.16 17.25 28.65
N PRO A 10 24.07 17.79 29.89
CA PRO A 10 24.73 17.17 31.02
C PRO A 10 24.17 15.75 31.18
N GLN A 11 25.05 14.75 31.11
CA GLN A 11 24.74 13.42 31.63
C GLN A 11 24.60 13.58 33.14
N ILE A 12 23.37 13.60 33.63
CA ILE A 12 23.09 13.46 35.05
C ILE A 12 23.44 12.01 35.38
N ASP A 13 24.34 11.80 36.33
CA ASP A 13 24.65 10.47 36.84
C ASP A 13 23.41 9.92 37.53
N ASP A 14 22.88 8.78 37.08
CA ASP A 14 21.66 8.17 37.64
C ASP A 14 21.79 7.93 39.15
N ALA A 15 23.03 7.80 39.66
CA ALA A 15 23.32 7.69 41.08
C ALA A 15 23.00 8.96 41.91
N GLU A 16 22.92 10.14 41.28
CA GLU A 16 22.53 11.40 41.95
C GLU A 16 21.00 11.63 41.95
N LEU A 17 20.23 10.81 41.23
CA LEU A 17 18.77 10.96 41.12
C LEU A 17 17.98 10.31 42.28
N PHE A 18 18.55 9.29 42.91
CA PHE A 18 17.86 8.46 43.89
C PHE A 18 18.48 8.62 45.29
N GLY A 19 17.64 8.94 46.28
CA GLY A 19 18.07 9.20 47.66
C GLY A 19 18.48 7.96 48.44
N ASN A 20 18.20 6.76 47.93
CA ASN A 20 18.61 5.48 48.51
C ASN A 20 18.57 4.34 47.47
N ALA A 21 19.21 3.21 47.80
CA ALA A 21 19.33 2.03 46.93
C ALA A 21 18.04 1.21 46.78
N GLU A 22 16.97 1.55 47.52
CA GLU A 22 15.66 0.91 47.43
C GLU A 22 14.80 1.62 46.36
N ASP A 23 14.87 2.96 46.30
CA ASP A 23 14.23 3.78 45.28
C ASP A 23 14.83 3.53 43.89
N GLN A 24 16.15 3.40 43.80
CA GLN A 24 16.82 3.02 42.55
C GLN A 24 16.34 1.64 42.07
N ARG A 25 16.22 0.68 42.97
CA ARG A 25 15.79 -0.68 42.62
C ARG A 25 14.32 -0.75 42.24
N ALA A 26 13.48 0.03 42.91
CA ALA A 26 12.08 0.17 42.56
C ALA A 26 11.89 0.86 41.20
N TYR A 27 12.75 1.84 40.87
CA TYR A 27 12.78 2.47 39.56
C TYR A 27 13.28 1.50 38.47
N GLU A 28 14.37 0.77 38.72
CA GLU A 28 14.89 -0.24 37.80
C GLU A 28 13.90 -1.39 37.58
N ASP A 29 13.22 -1.88 38.62
CA ASP A 29 12.14 -2.88 38.51
C ASP A 29 10.92 -2.31 37.78
N PHE A 30 10.61 -1.02 37.98
CA PHE A 30 9.53 -0.35 37.25
C PHE A 30 9.87 -0.18 35.77
N CYS A 31 11.09 0.21 35.43
CA CYS A 31 11.60 0.29 34.06
C CYS A 31 11.64 -1.10 33.41
N ALA A 32 12.15 -2.13 34.10
CA ALA A 32 12.22 -3.50 33.60
C ALA A 32 10.82 -4.10 33.38
N ASN A 33 9.85 -3.78 34.24
CA ASN A 33 8.46 -4.21 34.07
C ASN A 33 7.68 -3.37 33.06
N GLN A 34 8.05 -2.11 32.82
CA GLN A 34 7.51 -1.33 31.70
C GLN A 34 8.11 -1.74 30.35
N GLU A 35 9.37 -2.18 30.31
CA GLU A 35 10.00 -2.73 29.10
C GLU A 35 9.50 -4.13 28.73
N ALA A 36 8.79 -4.80 29.64
CA ALA A 36 8.01 -6.00 29.34
C ALA A 36 6.67 -5.66 28.65
N VAL A 37 6.67 -4.70 27.71
CA VAL A 37 5.65 -4.69 26.66
C VAL A 37 5.93 -5.95 25.84
N GLU A 38 5.02 -6.93 25.85
CA GLU A 38 5.10 -8.05 24.92
C GLU A 38 5.39 -7.48 23.52
N LYS A 39 6.58 -7.79 22.98
CA LYS A 39 6.93 -7.37 21.63
C LYS A 39 5.86 -7.93 20.71
N PHE A 40 5.04 -7.05 20.15
CA PHE A 40 4.06 -7.43 19.16
C PHE A 40 4.81 -8.02 17.96
N THR A 41 4.72 -9.34 17.80
CA THR A 41 5.31 -10.07 16.69
C THR A 41 4.18 -10.59 15.81
N LEU A 42 4.18 -10.20 14.54
CA LEU A 42 3.33 -10.82 13.54
C LEU A 42 3.81 -12.25 13.25
N ASP A 43 2.86 -13.15 13.05
CA ASP A 43 3.13 -14.47 12.47
C ASP A 43 3.30 -14.34 10.94
N LYS A 44 3.24 -15.47 10.21
CA LYS A 44 3.32 -15.49 8.75
C LYS A 44 2.27 -14.54 8.14
N PRO A 45 2.68 -13.61 7.25
CA PRO A 45 1.74 -12.71 6.58
C PRO A 45 0.77 -13.52 5.72
N ALA A 46 -0.52 -13.21 5.87
CA ALA A 46 -1.61 -13.76 5.06
C ALA A 46 -2.15 -12.75 4.06
N LEU A 47 -2.13 -11.45 4.42
CA LEU A 47 -2.48 -10.33 3.54
C LEU A 47 -1.42 -9.23 3.64
N ILE A 48 -0.96 -8.72 2.50
CA ILE A 48 -0.12 -7.52 2.43
C ILE A 48 -0.73 -6.52 1.45
N CYS A 49 -1.07 -5.35 1.95
CA CYS A 49 -1.61 -4.24 1.17
C CYS A 49 -0.62 -3.08 1.19
N ARG A 50 -0.39 -2.44 0.04
CA ARG A 50 0.45 -1.24 -0.11
C ARG A 50 -0.37 -0.13 -0.74
N TRP A 51 -0.62 0.92 0.01
CA TRP A 51 -1.51 2.01 -0.40
C TRP A 51 -0.75 3.32 -0.47
N ARG A 52 -0.90 4.01 -1.60
CA ARG A 52 -0.25 5.29 -1.81
C ARG A 52 -0.78 6.34 -0.84
N MET A 53 0.13 7.13 -0.28
CA MET A 53 -0.20 8.29 0.53
C MET A 53 -0.10 9.58 -0.29
N SER A 54 -0.89 10.58 0.13
CA SER A 54 -0.85 11.94 -0.36
C SER A 54 -1.07 12.88 0.83
N ASN A 55 -0.08 13.69 1.15
CA ASN A 55 -0.09 14.63 2.27
C ASN A 55 -0.59 14.01 3.59
N LYS A 56 0.04 12.91 4.02
CA LYS A 56 -0.30 12.14 5.24
C LYS A 56 -1.74 11.60 5.26
N LYS A 57 -2.33 11.31 4.11
CA LYS A 57 -3.62 10.62 4.00
C LYS A 57 -3.50 9.51 2.97
N VAL A 58 -4.32 8.47 3.10
CA VAL A 58 -4.53 7.48 2.03
C VAL A 58 -5.72 7.95 1.17
N PRO A 59 -5.49 8.40 -0.08
CA PRO A 59 -6.57 8.75 -0.98
C PRO A 59 -7.45 7.53 -1.23
N MET A 60 -8.75 7.76 -1.45
CA MET A 60 -9.70 6.69 -1.73
C MET A 60 -9.72 5.58 -0.66
N LEU A 61 -9.39 5.88 0.60
CA LEU A 61 -9.35 4.90 1.71
C LEU A 61 -10.58 3.98 1.74
N ASN A 62 -11.78 4.53 1.60
CA ASN A 62 -13.01 3.71 1.58
C ASN A 62 -13.04 2.66 0.45
N ARG A 63 -12.39 2.93 -0.69
CA ARG A 63 -12.28 1.97 -1.80
C ARG A 63 -11.25 0.89 -1.48
N HIS A 64 -10.10 1.25 -0.91
CA HIS A 64 -9.12 0.27 -0.45
C HIS A 64 -9.67 -0.64 0.66
N ILE A 65 -10.42 -0.09 1.62
CA ILE A 65 -11.09 -0.86 2.68
C ILE A 65 -12.14 -1.82 2.10
N ARG A 66 -12.89 -1.42 1.05
CA ARG A 66 -13.79 -2.34 0.34
C ARG A 66 -13.03 -3.45 -0.38
N ALA A 67 -11.93 -3.13 -1.06
CA ALA A 67 -11.10 -4.15 -1.70
C ALA A 67 -10.49 -5.13 -0.67
N LEU A 68 -10.14 -4.63 0.52
CA LEU A 68 -9.68 -5.44 1.64
C LEU A 68 -10.81 -6.33 2.21
N SER A 69 -12.04 -5.83 2.31
CA SER A 69 -13.16 -6.61 2.89
C SER A 69 -13.57 -7.83 2.08
N GLU A 70 -13.23 -7.86 0.79
CA GLU A 70 -13.46 -9.02 -0.08
C GLU A 70 -12.37 -10.11 0.08
N ARG A 71 -11.32 -9.84 0.86
CA ARG A 71 -10.22 -10.80 1.08
C ARG A 71 -10.55 -11.82 2.16
N LEU A 72 -9.90 -12.97 2.04
CA LEU A 72 -10.01 -14.09 2.97
C LEU A 72 -8.68 -14.31 3.69
N VAL A 73 -8.75 -14.61 4.98
CA VAL A 73 -7.62 -15.13 5.77
C VAL A 73 -7.99 -16.53 6.21
N GLN A 74 -7.17 -17.53 5.86
CA GLN A 74 -7.46 -18.94 6.10
C GLN A 74 -8.82 -19.41 5.54
N GLY A 75 -9.27 -18.81 4.43
CA GLY A 75 -10.55 -19.12 3.79
C GLY A 75 -11.77 -18.43 4.42
N GLU A 76 -11.59 -17.68 5.51
CA GLU A 76 -12.65 -16.95 6.19
C GLU A 76 -12.59 -15.44 5.87
N PRO A 77 -13.74 -14.75 5.74
CA PRO A 77 -13.76 -13.31 5.56
C PRO A 77 -13.15 -12.55 6.74
N LEU A 78 -12.54 -11.41 6.46
CA LEU A 78 -12.10 -10.49 7.52
C LEU A 78 -13.27 -10.02 8.37
N THR A 79 -13.07 -9.97 9.68
CA THR A 79 -14.13 -9.53 10.62
C THR A 79 -14.43 -8.05 10.46
N HIS A 80 -15.68 -7.66 10.76
CA HIS A 80 -16.06 -6.25 10.79
C HIS A 80 -15.21 -5.42 11.77
N ASN A 81 -14.80 -6.02 12.89
CA ASN A 81 -13.93 -5.37 13.88
C ASN A 81 -12.53 -5.11 13.30
N MET A 82 -11.96 -6.06 12.56
CA MET A 82 -10.68 -5.87 11.86
C MET A 82 -10.76 -4.75 10.83
N LEU A 83 -11.81 -4.72 10.00
CA LEU A 83 -11.99 -3.67 8.99
C LEU A 83 -12.21 -2.28 9.62
N SER A 84 -12.95 -2.23 10.74
CA SER A 84 -13.14 -1.01 11.51
C SER A 84 -11.84 -0.53 12.15
N TRP A 85 -11.06 -1.45 12.73
CA TRP A 85 -9.72 -1.18 13.26
C TRP A 85 -8.82 -0.65 12.15
N ALA A 86 -8.75 -1.32 10.99
CA ALA A 86 -7.90 -0.90 9.89
C ALA A 86 -8.22 0.53 9.42
N LYS A 87 -9.51 0.86 9.29
CA LYS A 87 -9.93 2.21 8.90
C LYS A 87 -9.56 3.27 9.95
N GLN A 88 -9.86 3.02 11.22
CA GLN A 88 -9.56 3.96 12.31
C GLN A 88 -8.06 4.12 12.52
N HIS A 89 -7.32 3.02 12.48
CA HIS A 89 -5.89 3.01 12.71
C HIS A 89 -5.15 3.71 11.57
N VAL A 90 -5.55 3.55 10.30
CA VAL A 90 -4.98 4.36 9.21
C VAL A 90 -5.19 5.85 9.48
N GLU A 91 -6.39 6.28 9.88
CA GLU A 91 -6.67 7.69 10.13
C GLU A 91 -5.85 8.24 11.31
N TRP A 92 -5.72 7.50 12.40
CA TRP A 92 -4.96 7.90 13.59
C TRP A 92 -3.45 7.81 13.37
N SER A 93 -2.94 6.68 12.89
CA SER A 93 -1.52 6.48 12.61
C SER A 93 -1.01 7.56 11.68
N LEU A 94 -1.80 7.98 10.69
CA LEU A 94 -1.35 9.02 9.78
C LEU A 94 -1.45 10.45 10.32
N ALA A 95 -2.35 10.70 11.27
CA ALA A 95 -2.48 12.00 11.92
C ALA A 95 -1.42 12.21 13.01
N GLU A 96 -1.10 11.17 13.77
CA GLU A 96 -0.29 11.24 14.99
C GLU A 96 1.08 10.57 14.86
N GLY A 97 1.33 9.82 13.79
CA GLY A 97 2.56 9.06 13.62
C GLY A 97 3.79 9.94 13.43
N ASP A 98 4.87 9.55 14.12
CA ASP A 98 6.20 10.16 13.99
C ASP A 98 6.92 9.61 12.75
N TYR A 99 6.49 10.09 11.58
CA TYR A 99 7.13 9.82 10.30
C TYR A 99 7.16 11.07 9.41
N THR A 100 8.18 11.11 8.54
CA THR A 100 8.47 12.26 7.66
C THR A 100 7.86 12.12 6.26
N ALA A 101 7.54 10.90 5.83
CA ALA A 101 6.99 10.63 4.51
C ALA A 101 5.57 11.20 4.35
N HIS A 102 5.43 12.33 3.66
CA HIS A 102 4.11 12.95 3.44
C HIS A 102 3.36 12.27 2.29
N ASP A 103 4.07 11.88 1.23
CA ASP A 103 3.52 11.27 0.01
C ASP A 103 4.05 9.84 -0.20
N GLY A 104 4.26 9.14 0.93
CA GLY A 104 4.84 7.79 1.02
C GLY A 104 3.88 6.66 0.70
N VAL A 105 4.13 5.50 1.29
CA VAL A 105 3.31 4.28 1.15
C VAL A 105 2.95 3.77 2.53
N LEU A 106 1.66 3.55 2.76
CA LEU A 106 1.18 2.81 3.92
C LEU A 106 1.12 1.34 3.58
N MET A 107 1.86 0.53 4.33
CA MET A 107 1.79 -0.93 4.26
C MET A 107 0.92 -1.45 5.40
N LEU A 108 -0.08 -2.26 5.07
CA LEU A 108 -0.92 -2.99 6.01
C LEU A 108 -0.62 -4.48 5.85
N VAL A 109 -0.22 -5.13 6.94
CA VAL A 109 0.00 -6.57 6.99
C VAL A 109 -1.01 -7.19 7.93
N ILE A 110 -1.66 -8.27 7.50
CA ILE A 110 -2.51 -9.13 8.34
C ILE A 110 -1.90 -10.52 8.32
N ASP A 111 -1.59 -11.08 9.48
CA ASP A 111 -1.06 -12.44 9.60
C ASP A 111 -2.15 -13.52 9.54
N VAL A 112 -1.73 -14.78 9.51
CA VAL A 112 -2.62 -15.95 9.48
C VAL A 112 -3.58 -16.05 10.68
N ASN A 113 -3.26 -15.42 11.81
CA ASN A 113 -4.08 -15.41 13.02
C ASN A 113 -5.04 -14.21 13.06
N GLY A 114 -4.99 -13.34 12.03
CA GLY A 114 -5.77 -12.12 11.98
C GLY A 114 -5.21 -11.00 12.86
N ASN A 115 -3.94 -11.04 13.26
CA ASN A 115 -3.28 -9.87 13.83
C ASN A 115 -2.84 -8.96 12.70
N ALA A 116 -2.85 -7.65 12.92
CA ALA A 116 -2.52 -6.68 11.90
C ALA A 116 -1.49 -5.66 12.38
N ALA A 117 -0.62 -5.25 11.47
CA ALA A 117 0.33 -4.16 11.67
C ALA A 117 0.27 -3.18 10.51
N MET A 118 0.63 -1.94 10.79
CA MET A 118 0.81 -0.92 9.75
C MET A 118 2.19 -0.28 9.87
N THR A 119 2.78 0.01 8.73
CA THR A 119 4.00 0.80 8.63
C THR A 119 3.85 1.85 7.54
N VAL A 120 4.64 2.91 7.65
CA VAL A 120 4.73 3.97 6.65
C VAL A 120 6.17 4.04 6.16
N GLY A 121 6.34 4.00 4.84
CA GLY A 121 7.63 4.14 4.17
C GLY A 121 7.63 5.26 3.15
N GLU A 122 8.82 5.63 2.69
CA GLU A 122 8.97 6.53 1.53
C GLU A 122 8.44 5.86 0.26
N TYR A 123 7.90 6.68 -0.66
CA TYR A 123 7.48 6.19 -1.97
C TYR A 123 8.64 6.22 -2.95
N GLU A 124 8.89 5.09 -3.61
CA GLU A 124 9.86 5.00 -4.71
C GLU A 124 9.15 4.84 -6.06
N PRO A 125 9.38 5.74 -7.03
CA PRO A 125 8.84 5.58 -8.38
C PRO A 125 9.44 4.36 -9.10
N LEU A 126 8.66 3.75 -9.99
CA LEU A 126 9.17 2.70 -10.88
C LEU A 126 10.25 3.27 -11.82
N ALA A 127 11.45 2.71 -11.76
CA ALA A 127 12.59 3.16 -12.56
C ALA A 127 12.46 2.79 -14.05
N ASP A 128 11.88 1.63 -14.35
CA ASP A 128 11.64 1.14 -15.71
C ASP A 128 10.16 0.85 -15.89
N THR A 129 9.53 1.62 -16.78
CA THR A 129 8.11 1.50 -17.13
C THR A 129 7.95 1.05 -18.59
N SER A 130 8.94 0.35 -19.15
CA SER A 130 8.78 -0.33 -20.44
C SER A 130 7.75 -1.47 -20.34
N ALA A 131 7.12 -1.81 -21.45
CA ALA A 131 6.14 -2.89 -21.54
C ALA A 131 6.73 -4.24 -21.13
N LYS A 132 8.04 -4.43 -21.30
CA LYS A 132 8.76 -5.61 -20.81
C LYS A 132 8.87 -5.59 -19.28
N ALA A 133 9.28 -4.48 -18.68
CA ALA A 133 9.42 -4.33 -17.24
C ALA A 133 8.08 -4.47 -16.53
N LEU A 134 7.02 -3.81 -17.03
CA LEU A 134 5.68 -3.90 -16.43
C LEU A 134 5.12 -5.34 -16.47
N ARG A 135 5.38 -6.09 -17.55
CA ARG A 135 5.03 -7.52 -17.61
C ARG A 135 5.76 -8.33 -16.55
N ALA A 136 7.08 -8.15 -16.42
CA ALA A 136 7.87 -8.86 -15.42
C ALA A 136 7.37 -8.56 -13.99
N ARG A 137 7.14 -7.28 -13.68
CA ARG A 137 6.60 -6.85 -12.37
C ARG A 137 5.23 -7.46 -12.08
N SER A 138 4.33 -7.47 -13.06
CA SER A 138 3.01 -8.10 -12.88
C SER A 138 3.09 -9.61 -12.61
N ALA A 139 4.09 -10.30 -13.16
CA ALA A 139 4.32 -11.71 -12.88
C ALA A 139 4.87 -11.93 -11.46
N GLU A 140 5.81 -11.08 -11.01
CA GLU A 140 6.31 -11.09 -9.63
C GLU A 140 5.19 -10.78 -8.63
N ALA A 141 4.34 -9.79 -8.93
CA ALA A 141 3.16 -9.45 -8.14
C ALA A 141 2.18 -10.62 -8.01
N ARG A 142 2.03 -11.42 -9.07
CA ARG A 142 1.20 -12.64 -9.05
C ARG A 142 1.81 -13.73 -8.16
N SER A 143 3.12 -13.92 -8.21
CA SER A 143 3.82 -14.85 -7.30
C SER A 143 3.69 -14.40 -5.85
N GLU A 144 3.78 -13.10 -5.58
CA GLU A 144 3.57 -12.58 -4.22
C GLU A 144 2.12 -12.78 -3.75
N ALA A 145 1.13 -12.64 -4.64
CA ALA A 145 -0.28 -12.89 -4.33
C ALA A 145 -0.53 -14.34 -3.91
N ASP A 146 0.21 -15.29 -4.46
CA ASP A 146 0.09 -16.71 -4.10
C ASP A 146 0.60 -16.96 -2.66
N GLU A 147 1.45 -16.09 -2.13
CA GLU A 147 1.96 -16.15 -0.75
C GLU A 147 1.16 -15.28 0.23
N THR A 148 0.67 -14.13 -0.23
CA THR A 148 0.14 -13.04 0.61
C THR A 148 -1.29 -12.62 0.26
N GLY A 149 -2.01 -13.38 -0.58
CA GLY A 149 -3.43 -13.19 -0.87
C GLY A 149 -3.82 -11.90 -1.62
N VAL A 150 -2.86 -11.03 -1.93
CA VAL A 150 -3.07 -9.76 -2.63
C VAL A 150 -1.97 -9.58 -3.68
N ALA A 151 -2.37 -9.41 -4.93
CA ALA A 151 -1.44 -8.94 -5.96
C ALA A 151 -1.22 -7.43 -5.77
N PRO A 152 0.02 -6.96 -5.51
CA PRO A 152 0.29 -5.53 -5.32
C PRO A 152 0.07 -4.72 -6.61
N GLU A 153 0.15 -5.39 -7.76
CA GLU A 153 0.07 -4.78 -9.07
C GLU A 153 -0.64 -5.72 -10.06
N LEU A 154 -1.42 -5.15 -10.98
CA LEU A 154 -2.16 -5.85 -12.02
C LEU A 154 -1.74 -5.28 -13.38
N LEU A 155 -1.49 -6.15 -14.35
CA LEU A 155 -1.27 -5.71 -15.73
C LEU A 155 -2.61 -5.50 -16.43
N ALA A 156 -2.70 -4.46 -17.25
CA ALA A 156 -3.89 -4.18 -18.03
C ALA A 156 -3.53 -3.62 -19.42
N ALA A 157 -4.47 -3.68 -20.34
CA ALA A 157 -4.34 -2.99 -21.61
C ALA A 157 -5.68 -2.47 -22.13
N VAL A 158 -5.62 -1.40 -22.91
CA VAL A 158 -6.71 -0.97 -23.78
C VAL A 158 -6.35 -1.34 -25.22
N ASN A 159 -7.25 -2.03 -25.91
CA ASN A 159 -7.05 -2.41 -27.30
C ASN A 159 -8.37 -2.32 -28.06
N ASN A 160 -8.41 -1.51 -29.12
CA ASN A 160 -9.62 -1.27 -29.90
C ASN A 160 -10.81 -0.80 -29.04
N GLY A 161 -10.55 0.05 -28.04
CA GLY A 161 -11.58 0.56 -27.13
C GLY A 161 -12.13 -0.44 -26.11
N GLU A 162 -11.49 -1.59 -25.91
CA GLU A 162 -11.81 -2.56 -24.86
C GLU A 162 -10.71 -2.58 -23.79
N LEU A 163 -11.09 -2.61 -22.51
CA LEU A 163 -10.18 -2.76 -21.38
C LEU A 163 -10.09 -4.23 -20.97
N ALA A 164 -8.88 -4.72 -20.76
CA ALA A 164 -8.63 -6.04 -20.20
C ALA A 164 -7.66 -5.98 -19.02
N PHE A 165 -7.98 -6.66 -17.92
CA PHE A 165 -7.07 -6.91 -16.79
C PHE A 165 -6.51 -8.33 -16.85
N VAL A 166 -5.24 -8.50 -16.47
CA VAL A 166 -4.68 -9.82 -16.16
C VAL A 166 -5.05 -10.17 -14.73
N ALA A 167 -6.13 -10.92 -14.57
CA ALA A 167 -6.61 -11.44 -13.28
C ALA A 167 -7.55 -12.63 -13.54
N PRO A 168 -7.58 -13.63 -12.66
CA PRO A 168 -8.64 -14.64 -12.64
C PRO A 168 -10.04 -14.02 -12.60
N ALA A 169 -11.02 -14.74 -13.15
CA ALA A 169 -12.40 -14.25 -13.26
C ALA A 169 -13.05 -13.94 -11.90
N ASP A 170 -12.67 -14.65 -10.85
CA ASP A 170 -13.20 -14.55 -9.49
C ASP A 170 -12.30 -13.74 -8.54
N GLU A 171 -11.14 -13.26 -9.00
CA GLU A 171 -10.24 -12.49 -8.14
C GLU A 171 -10.87 -11.15 -7.73
N CYS A 172 -10.81 -10.84 -6.44
CA CYS A 172 -11.14 -9.52 -5.94
C CYS A 172 -10.05 -8.53 -6.37
N LEU A 173 -10.42 -7.46 -7.06
CA LEU A 173 -9.46 -6.48 -7.56
C LEU A 173 -9.00 -5.50 -6.47
N CYS A 174 -7.80 -4.93 -6.64
CA CYS A 174 -7.30 -3.86 -5.77
C CYS A 174 -8.14 -2.57 -5.93
N GLY A 175 -7.97 -1.64 -4.99
CA GLY A 175 -8.78 -0.41 -4.97
C GLY A 175 -8.68 0.35 -6.30
N THR A 176 -7.48 0.54 -6.82
CA THR A 176 -7.21 1.29 -8.05
C THR A 176 -7.81 0.60 -9.27
N ALA A 177 -7.75 -0.72 -9.36
CA ALA A 177 -8.37 -1.46 -10.46
C ALA A 177 -9.90 -1.29 -10.46
N THR A 178 -10.57 -1.34 -9.29
CA THR A 178 -12.02 -1.06 -9.21
C THR A 178 -12.38 0.39 -9.58
N LEU A 179 -11.46 1.35 -9.38
CA LEU A 179 -11.66 2.72 -9.87
C LEU A 179 -11.63 2.74 -11.40
N ILE A 180 -10.65 2.07 -12.00
CA ILE A 180 -10.50 2.02 -13.46
C ILE A 180 -11.70 1.33 -14.10
N GLU A 181 -12.21 0.24 -13.52
CA GLU A 181 -13.46 -0.38 -13.97
C GLU A 181 -14.63 0.61 -13.98
N GLN A 182 -14.77 1.40 -12.89
CA GLN A 182 -15.80 2.43 -12.83
C GLN A 182 -15.58 3.52 -13.90
N LEU A 183 -14.34 3.98 -14.11
CA LEU A 183 -14.03 4.98 -15.13
C LEU A 183 -14.33 4.45 -16.54
N ALA A 184 -14.00 3.20 -16.83
CA ALA A 184 -14.32 2.52 -18.08
C ALA A 184 -15.85 2.47 -18.31
N GLN A 185 -16.61 2.11 -17.27
CA GLN A 185 -18.08 2.13 -17.32
C GLN A 185 -18.63 3.53 -17.66
N THR A 186 -18.06 4.60 -17.10
CA THR A 186 -18.50 5.98 -17.43
C THR A 186 -18.30 6.36 -18.90
N LYS A 187 -17.41 5.65 -19.59
CA LYS A 187 -17.11 5.83 -21.02
C LYS A 187 -17.77 4.79 -21.91
N GLY A 188 -18.51 3.84 -21.34
CA GLY A 188 -19.09 2.70 -22.08
C GLY A 188 -18.02 1.74 -22.63
N ILE A 189 -16.83 1.71 -22.02
CA ILE A 189 -15.75 0.81 -22.41
C ILE A 189 -16.02 -0.58 -21.82
N PRO A 190 -16.10 -1.64 -22.65
CA PRO A 190 -16.18 -3.01 -22.16
C PRO A 190 -14.96 -3.38 -21.32
N VAL A 191 -15.19 -4.09 -20.22
CA VAL A 191 -14.13 -4.60 -19.35
C VAL A 191 -14.14 -6.12 -19.39
N THR A 192 -12.97 -6.70 -19.63
CA THR A 192 -12.75 -8.14 -19.63
C THR A 192 -11.60 -8.51 -18.69
N ARG A 193 -11.51 -9.80 -18.38
CA ARG A 193 -10.40 -10.38 -17.64
C ARG A 193 -9.75 -11.46 -18.49
N VAL A 194 -8.44 -11.55 -18.42
CA VAL A 194 -7.62 -12.55 -19.11
C VAL A 194 -6.66 -13.20 -18.13
N ASP A 195 -6.36 -14.48 -18.34
CA ASP A 195 -5.50 -15.23 -17.42
C ASP A 195 -4.01 -15.13 -17.81
N ILE A 196 -3.70 -14.71 -19.04
CA ILE A 196 -2.34 -14.76 -19.59
C ILE A 196 -1.90 -13.35 -20.07
N PRO A 197 -0.85 -12.75 -19.50
CA PRO A 197 -0.32 -11.44 -19.90
C PRO A 197 0.00 -11.29 -21.39
N ALA A 198 0.44 -12.38 -22.04
CA ALA A 198 0.77 -12.40 -23.47
C ALA A 198 -0.44 -12.19 -24.39
N GLN A 199 -1.67 -12.34 -23.87
CA GLN A 199 -2.90 -12.07 -24.63
C GLN A 199 -3.18 -10.56 -24.76
N LEU A 200 -2.61 -9.74 -23.86
CA LEU A 200 -2.78 -8.30 -23.93
C LEU A 200 -2.06 -7.68 -25.12
N LYS A 201 -2.79 -6.82 -25.83
CA LYS A 201 -2.34 -6.03 -26.99
C LYS A 201 -2.70 -4.56 -26.76
N GLY A 202 -2.21 -3.67 -27.60
CA GLY A 202 -2.55 -2.25 -27.55
C GLY A 202 -1.82 -1.50 -26.43
N ALA A 203 -2.50 -0.50 -25.86
CA ALA A 203 -1.94 0.41 -24.86
C ALA A 203 -1.82 -0.32 -23.52
N LEU A 204 -0.62 -0.85 -23.24
CA LEU A 204 -0.30 -1.59 -22.02
C LEU A 204 -0.03 -0.63 -20.85
N PHE A 205 -0.48 -1.00 -19.66
CA PHE A 205 -0.21 -0.26 -18.43
C PHE A 205 -0.30 -1.17 -17.20
N LEU A 206 0.27 -0.70 -16.10
CA LEU A 206 0.21 -1.33 -14.80
C LEU A 206 -0.80 -0.58 -13.91
N VAL A 207 -1.48 -1.32 -13.04
CA VAL A 207 -2.45 -0.81 -12.07
C VAL A 207 -2.05 -1.25 -10.68
N SER A 208 -1.90 -0.31 -9.75
CA SER A 208 -1.43 -0.58 -8.40
C SER A 208 -2.04 0.39 -7.40
N ASP A 209 -2.31 -0.08 -6.18
CA ASP A 209 -2.69 0.81 -5.07
C ASP A 209 -1.53 1.69 -4.58
N GLU A 210 -0.30 1.32 -4.90
CA GLU A 210 0.93 2.06 -4.59
C GLU A 210 1.32 3.03 -5.72
N HIS A 211 1.34 2.54 -6.96
CA HIS A 211 1.82 3.32 -8.12
C HIS A 211 0.71 3.98 -8.94
N GLY A 212 -0.56 3.66 -8.69
CA GLY A 212 -1.67 4.18 -9.49
C GLY A 212 -1.76 3.51 -10.85
N VAL A 213 -1.89 4.32 -11.91
CA VAL A 213 -1.93 3.86 -13.30
C VAL A 213 -0.63 4.24 -13.98
N VAL A 214 0.15 3.26 -14.40
CA VAL A 214 1.48 3.47 -15.00
C VAL A 214 1.49 2.96 -16.45
N PRO A 215 1.34 3.84 -17.45
CA PRO A 215 1.41 3.45 -18.85
C PRO A 215 2.79 2.94 -19.23
N ALA A 216 2.84 1.94 -20.12
CA ALA A 216 4.08 1.52 -20.73
C ALA A 216 4.64 2.63 -21.63
N THR A 217 5.94 2.91 -21.52
CA THR A 217 6.59 4.00 -22.29
C THR A 217 6.84 3.67 -23.75
N ASP A 218 6.84 2.40 -24.11
CA ASP A 218 7.18 1.85 -25.43
C ASP A 218 6.06 0.99 -26.03
N ALA A 219 4.83 1.11 -25.53
CA ALA A 219 3.69 0.39 -26.10
C ALA A 219 3.34 0.95 -27.50
N ASP A 220 3.39 0.07 -28.50
CA ASP A 220 2.87 0.34 -29.84
C ASP A 220 1.35 0.18 -29.83
N ALA A 221 0.65 1.30 -29.70
CA ALA A 221 -0.80 1.35 -29.53
C ALA A 221 -1.44 2.46 -30.35
N ALA A 222 -2.71 2.28 -30.71
CA ALA A 222 -3.49 3.34 -31.32
C ALA A 222 -3.60 4.54 -30.39
N GLU A 223 -3.55 5.75 -30.96
CA GLU A 223 -3.63 7.01 -30.19
C GLU A 223 -4.89 7.08 -29.31
N SER A 224 -6.02 6.54 -29.79
CA SER A 224 -7.26 6.45 -29.02
C SER A 224 -7.16 5.57 -27.78
N ASP A 225 -6.44 4.45 -27.88
CA ASP A 225 -6.23 3.53 -26.76
C ASP A 225 -5.27 4.15 -25.74
N ALA A 226 -4.19 4.78 -26.21
CA ALA A 226 -3.28 5.54 -25.36
C ALA A 226 -3.98 6.70 -24.63
N ALA A 227 -4.86 7.43 -25.32
CA ALA A 227 -5.67 8.50 -24.72
C ALA A 227 -6.65 7.96 -23.65
N THR A 228 -7.16 6.75 -23.83
CA THR A 228 -8.01 6.08 -22.83
C THR A 228 -7.22 5.74 -21.58
N VAL A 229 -6.01 5.21 -21.73
CA VAL A 229 -5.11 4.94 -20.60
C VAL A 229 -4.73 6.24 -19.87
N ALA A 230 -4.43 7.32 -20.61
CA ALA A 230 -4.16 8.64 -20.02
C ALA A 230 -5.37 9.17 -19.23
N PHE A 231 -6.59 8.97 -19.73
CA PHE A 231 -7.82 9.32 -18.99
C PHE A 231 -7.93 8.57 -17.66
N PHE A 232 -7.55 7.29 -17.60
CA PHE A 232 -7.51 6.54 -16.34
C PHE A 232 -6.46 7.08 -15.37
N ALA A 233 -5.25 7.36 -15.85
CA ALA A 233 -4.17 7.94 -15.04
C ALA A 233 -4.56 9.31 -14.47
N ASP A 234 -5.11 10.20 -15.29
CA ASP A 234 -5.63 11.49 -14.86
C ASP A 234 -6.77 11.36 -13.83
N GLY A 235 -7.65 10.37 -14.02
CA GLY A 235 -8.74 10.07 -13.11
C GLY A 235 -8.24 9.68 -11.72
N TYR A 236 -7.22 8.81 -11.66
CA TYR A 236 -6.54 8.44 -10.42
C TYR A 236 -5.82 9.65 -9.79
N GLU A 237 -5.00 10.38 -10.56
CA GLU A 237 -4.22 11.50 -10.03
C GLU A 237 -5.11 12.61 -9.46
N LYS A 238 -6.27 12.87 -10.07
CA LYS A 238 -7.26 13.81 -9.51
C LYS A 238 -7.79 13.38 -8.15
N LEU A 239 -7.95 12.08 -7.90
CA LEU A 239 -8.38 11.57 -6.60
C LEU A 239 -7.23 11.53 -5.60
N ARG A 240 -6.01 11.19 -6.04
CA ARG A 240 -4.79 11.22 -5.22
C ARG A 240 -4.46 12.62 -4.73
N ALA A 241 -4.60 13.62 -5.60
CA ALA A 241 -4.26 15.02 -5.29
C ALA A 241 -5.35 15.76 -4.49
N ARG A 242 -6.54 15.17 -4.28
CA ARG A 242 -7.60 15.80 -3.47
C ARG A 242 -7.18 15.81 -1.99
N ARG A 243 -6.99 17.02 -1.47
CA ARG A 243 -6.62 17.33 -0.07
C ARG A 243 -7.81 17.22 0.88
#